data_AF-A0A821KK32-F1
#
_entry.id   AF-A0A821KK32-F1
#
_cell.length_a   1.000
_cell.length_b   1.000
_cell.length_c   1.000
_cell.angle_alpha   90.00
_cell.angle_beta   90.00
_cell.angle_gamma   90.00
#
_symmetry.space_group_name_H-M   'P 1'
#
loop_
_entity.id
_entity.type
_entity.pdbx_description
1 polymer ?
#
loop_
_entity_poly.entity_id
_entity_poly.type
_entity_poly.pdbx_seq_one_letter_code
_entity_poly.pdbx_strand_id
1 'polypeptide(L)'
;LRAESAHPTERSRGNAHTSEKKLIYVLIRLEQSQTIDSNKIFIAGLPTNMSEQVLFDKLCDVFLTVGKIKINRRTGKPWINLLRQKDNKCQLSGNAGITFEEEESVIEAIKKYNR
;
A
#
# COMPACT_ATOMS: atom_id res chain seq x y z
N LEU A 1 40.53 35.74 -41.86
CA LEU A 1 39.15 35.20 -41.93
C LEU A 1 39.07 34.10 -40.86
N ARG A 2 38.60 34.42 -39.64
CA ARG A 2 37.19 34.25 -39.17
C ARG A 2 36.91 32.75 -38.89
N ALA A 3 36.46 32.27 -37.74
CA ALA A 3 36.04 32.87 -36.47
C ALA A 3 36.17 31.83 -35.34
N GLU A 4 36.27 32.33 -34.11
CA GLU A 4 35.86 31.63 -32.89
C GLU A 4 34.38 31.21 -32.99
N SER A 5 34.04 30.05 -32.42
CA SER A 5 32.66 29.71 -32.08
C SER A 5 32.66 28.89 -30.80
N ALA A 6 32.47 29.63 -29.71
CA ALA A 6 32.00 29.10 -28.45
C ALA A 6 30.56 28.59 -28.65
N HIS A 7 30.28 27.37 -28.19
CA HIS A 7 28.95 26.92 -27.85
C HIS A 7 29.00 26.21 -26.50
N PRO A 8 28.46 26.82 -25.43
CA PRO A 8 28.03 26.10 -24.24
C PRO A 8 26.57 25.67 -24.45
N THR A 9 26.30 24.37 -24.47
CA THR A 9 24.92 23.87 -24.55
C THR A 9 24.64 22.93 -23.37
N GLU A 10 23.97 23.54 -22.40
CA GLU A 10 22.86 23.01 -21.61
C GLU A 10 23.02 21.68 -20.85
N ARG A 11 23.06 21.87 -19.53
CA ARG A 11 22.34 21.09 -18.50
C ARG A 11 21.35 20.06 -19.07
N SER A 12 21.57 18.80 -18.69
CA SER A 12 20.46 17.96 -18.26
C SER A 12 20.88 17.14 -17.05
N ARG A 13 20.63 17.74 -15.88
CA ARG A 13 20.39 17.01 -14.64
C ARG A 13 19.13 16.18 -14.84
N GLY A 14 19.27 15.00 -15.41
CA GLY A 14 18.24 13.96 -15.37
C GLY A 14 18.20 13.32 -13.99
N ASN A 15 17.80 14.09 -12.97
CA ASN A 15 17.41 13.53 -11.68
C ASN A 15 16.06 12.84 -11.88
N ALA A 16 16.08 11.63 -12.45
CA ALA A 16 14.92 10.76 -12.54
C ALA A 16 14.65 10.13 -11.16
N HIS A 17 14.29 10.96 -10.19
CA HIS A 17 13.76 10.52 -8.91
C HIS A 17 12.40 11.16 -8.63
N THR A 18 11.53 11.11 -9.64
CA THR A 18 10.14 11.56 -9.46
C THR A 18 9.24 10.75 -10.36
N SER A 19 9.01 9.50 -10.01
CA SER A 19 7.87 8.76 -10.54
C SER A 19 7.28 7.90 -9.43
N GLU A 20 6.05 8.25 -9.09
CA GLU A 20 5.08 7.40 -8.42
C GLU A 20 5.19 7.23 -6.90
N LYS A 21 5.28 8.36 -6.17
CA LYS A 21 4.50 8.46 -4.93
C LYS A 21 3.03 8.71 -5.29
N LYS A 22 2.41 7.75 -5.97
CA LYS A 22 0.95 7.73 -6.12
C LYS A 22 0.42 7.47 -4.72
N LEU A 23 0.01 8.53 -4.04
CA LEU A 23 -0.63 8.51 -2.73
C LEU A 23 -1.72 7.46 -2.78
N ILE A 24 -1.46 6.30 -2.18
CA ILE A 24 -2.51 5.33 -1.90
C ILE A 24 -3.32 6.01 -0.78
N TYR A 25 -4.46 6.59 -1.14
CA TYR A 25 -5.45 7.02 -0.16
C TYR A 25 -6.05 5.74 0.43
N VAL A 26 -5.46 5.28 1.53
CA VAL A 26 -5.91 4.10 2.28
C VAL A 26 -7.01 4.58 3.22
N LEU A 27 -8.28 4.43 2.82
CA LEU A 27 -9.38 4.61 3.76
C LEU A 27 -9.42 3.38 4.68
N ILE A 28 -8.91 3.52 5.91
CA ILE A 28 -9.00 2.45 6.90
C ILE A 28 -10.34 2.57 7.62
N ARG A 29 -11.21 1.57 7.48
CA ARG A 29 -12.43 1.45 8.31
C ARG A 29 -12.20 0.39 9.38
N LEU A 30 -12.50 0.77 10.63
CA LEU A 30 -12.78 -0.19 11.68
C LEU A 30 -14.19 -0.74 11.42
N GLU A 31 -14.32 -2.06 11.31
CA GLU A 31 -15.62 -2.69 11.50
C GLU A 31 -15.91 -2.53 12.99
N GLN A 32 -16.85 -1.64 13.37
CA GLN A 32 -17.34 -1.56 14.75
C GLN A 32 -18.18 -2.81 15.05
N SER A 33 -17.52 -3.97 15.13
CA SER A 33 -18.03 -5.06 15.94
C SER A 33 -17.69 -4.70 17.39
N GLN A 34 -18.64 -4.85 18.31
CA GLN A 34 -18.49 -4.59 19.75
C GLN A 34 -17.52 -5.57 20.45
N THR A 35 -16.53 -6.08 19.72
CA THR A 35 -15.47 -6.96 20.22
C THR A 35 -14.15 -6.26 19.94
N ILE A 36 -13.52 -5.81 21.02
CA ILE A 36 -12.20 -5.17 21.05
C ILE A 36 -11.12 -6.15 20.50
N ASP A 37 -11.45 -7.44 20.37
CA ASP A 37 -10.60 -8.55 19.94
C ASP A 37 -10.16 -8.59 18.46
N SER A 38 -10.43 -7.57 17.65
CA SER A 38 -10.10 -7.62 16.23
C SER A 38 -8.77 -6.92 15.94
N ASN A 39 -7.65 -7.66 16.02
CA ASN A 39 -6.32 -7.23 15.52
C ASN A 39 -6.31 -7.07 13.98
N LYS A 40 -7.39 -6.58 13.38
CA LYS A 40 -7.64 -6.57 11.95
C LYS A 40 -8.13 -5.20 11.52
N ILE A 41 -7.48 -4.67 10.48
CA ILE A 41 -7.93 -3.47 9.77
C ILE A 41 -8.55 -3.84 8.42
N PHE A 42 -9.47 -3.00 7.97
CA PHE A 42 -9.96 -3.01 6.60
C PHE A 42 -9.52 -1.76 5.88
N ILE A 43 -8.93 -1.97 4.72
CA ILE A 43 -8.41 -0.95 3.83
C ILE A 43 -9.31 -0.88 2.62
N ALA A 44 -9.71 0.32 2.24
CA ALA A 44 -10.41 0.63 1.00
C ALA A 44 -9.62 1.65 0.17
N GLY A 45 -9.93 1.75 -1.12
CA GLY A 45 -9.30 2.70 -2.04
C GLY A 45 -8.00 2.21 -2.68
N LEU A 46 -7.73 0.90 -2.66
CA LEU A 46 -6.56 0.31 -3.30
C LEU A 46 -6.70 0.30 -4.83
N PRO A 47 -5.58 0.41 -5.57
CA PRO A 47 -5.60 0.36 -7.03
C PRO A 47 -6.10 -1.02 -7.52
N THR A 48 -7.14 -1.01 -8.36
CA THR A 48 -7.75 -2.23 -8.92
C THR A 48 -7.07 -2.74 -10.19
N ASN A 49 -6.26 -1.88 -10.84
CA ASN A 49 -5.56 -2.19 -12.09
C ASN A 49 -4.17 -2.80 -11.86
N MET A 50 -3.81 -3.11 -10.62
CA MET A 50 -2.50 -3.66 -10.25
C MET A 50 -2.62 -5.17 -10.00
N SER A 51 -1.57 -5.92 -10.32
CA SER A 51 -1.51 -7.35 -10.02
C SER A 51 -1.59 -7.61 -8.52
N GLU A 52 -2.30 -8.67 -8.13
CA GLU A 52 -2.52 -9.05 -6.73
C GLU A 52 -1.21 -9.20 -5.96
N GLN A 53 -0.20 -9.82 -6.56
CA GLN A 53 1.10 -10.02 -5.94
C GLN A 53 1.77 -8.68 -5.62
N VAL A 54 1.82 -7.76 -6.59
CA VAL A 54 2.43 -6.43 -6.41
C VAL A 54 1.69 -5.64 -5.33
N LEU A 55 0.36 -5.73 -5.29
CA LEU A 55 -0.43 -5.07 -4.26
C LEU A 55 -0.20 -5.69 -2.88
N PHE A 56 -0.10 -7.02 -2.80
CA PHE A 56 0.21 -7.74 -1.58
C PHE A 56 1.57 -7.32 -1.02
N ASP A 57 2.62 -7.33 -1.84
CA ASP A 57 3.97 -6.94 -1.42
C ASP A 57 4.00 -5.49 -0.94
N LYS A 58 3.36 -4.56 -1.67
CA LYS A 58 3.27 -3.15 -1.25
C LYS A 58 2.53 -2.98 0.08
N LEU A 59 1.41 -3.67 0.28
CA LEU A 59 0.70 -3.62 1.56
C LEU A 59 1.57 -4.20 2.68
N CYS A 60 2.27 -5.30 2.41
CA CYS A 60 3.18 -5.90 3.37
C CYS A 60 4.26 -4.90 3.80
N ASP A 61 4.99 -4.31 2.85
CA ASP A 61 6.02 -3.30 3.14
C ASP A 61 5.47 -2.11 3.93
N VAL A 62 4.32 -1.57 3.52
CA VAL A 62 3.71 -0.39 4.17
C VAL A 62 3.32 -0.68 5.62
N PHE A 63 2.69 -1.83 5.88
CA PHE A 63 2.14 -2.15 7.19
C PHE A 63 3.15 -2.83 8.12
N LEU A 64 4.21 -3.43 7.58
CA LEU A 64 5.37 -3.87 8.39
C LEU A 64 6.09 -2.69 9.06
N THR A 65 6.02 -1.48 8.50
CA THR A 65 6.55 -0.27 9.18
C THR A 65 5.72 0.19 10.38
N VAL A 66 4.49 -0.31 10.50
CA VAL A 66 3.59 0.03 11.62
C VAL A 66 3.70 -1.02 12.73
N GLY A 67 3.76 -2.29 12.37
CA GLY A 67 3.84 -3.37 13.33
C GLY A 67 3.91 -4.74 12.67
N LYS A 68 3.84 -5.80 13.49
CA LYS A 68 3.96 -7.18 13.00
C LYS A 68 2.64 -7.66 12.43
N ILE A 69 2.63 -7.97 11.13
CA ILE A 69 1.50 -8.61 10.46
C ILE A 69 1.45 -10.08 10.88
N LYS A 70 0.30 -10.55 11.34
CA LYS A 70 0.09 -11.93 11.74
C LYS A 70 0.40 -12.87 10.58
N ILE A 71 1.13 -13.93 10.84
CA ILE A 71 1.40 -14.95 9.83
C ILE A 71 0.22 -15.94 9.75
N ASN A 72 -0.28 -16.17 8.55
CA ASN A 72 -1.30 -17.19 8.29
C ASN A 72 -0.66 -18.58 8.41
N ARG A 73 -1.05 -19.33 9.44
CA ARG A 73 -0.51 -20.68 9.72
C ARG A 73 -0.64 -21.67 8.57
N ARG A 74 -1.64 -21.49 7.69
CA ARG A 74 -1.85 -22.39 6.54
C ARG A 74 -0.86 -22.12 5.40
N THR A 75 -0.53 -20.86 5.16
CA THR A 75 0.28 -20.46 3.99
C THR A 75 1.70 -20.05 4.36
N GLY A 76 1.99 -19.80 5.63
CA GLY A 76 3.26 -19.23 6.10
C GLY A 76 3.47 -17.77 5.69
N LYS A 77 2.46 -17.11 5.11
CA LYS A 77 2.54 -15.74 4.60
C LYS A 77 1.87 -14.73 5.54
N PRO A 78 2.24 -13.44 5.50
CA PRO A 78 1.50 -12.37 6.15
C PRO A 78 0.01 -12.44 5.83
N TRP A 79 -0.83 -12.27 6.86
CA TRP A 79 -2.27 -12.44 6.77
C TRP A 79 -2.91 -11.17 6.18
N ILE A 80 -2.75 -11.05 4.87
CA ILE A 80 -3.32 -9.99 4.03
C ILE A 80 -4.31 -10.64 3.07
N ASN A 81 -5.57 -10.22 3.16
CA ASN A 81 -6.65 -10.69 2.31
C ASN A 81 -7.05 -9.58 1.32
N LEU A 82 -6.60 -9.70 0.07
CA LEU A 82 -7.10 -8.85 -1.02
C LEU A 82 -8.51 -9.31 -1.41
N LEU A 83 -9.46 -8.39 -1.40
CA LEU A 83 -10.85 -8.66 -1.76
C LEU A 83 -11.04 -8.44 -3.28
N ARG A 84 -11.93 -9.24 -3.86
CA ARG A 84 -12.29 -9.19 -5.29
C ARG A 84 -13.69 -8.64 -5.44
N GLN A 85 -14.02 -8.11 -6.61
CA GLN A 85 -15.39 -7.70 -6.89
C GLN A 85 -16.32 -8.92 -6.87
N LYS A 86 -17.55 -8.71 -6.38
CA LYS A 86 -18.57 -9.75 -6.31
C LYS A 86 -18.98 -10.24 -7.70
N ASP A 87 -19.12 -9.30 -8.64
CA ASP A 87 -19.50 -9.54 -10.03
C ASP A 87 -18.35 -10.01 -10.92
N ASN A 88 -17.11 -9.61 -10.61
CA ASN A 88 -15.94 -10.01 -11.38
C ASN A 88 -14.83 -10.54 -10.47
N LYS A 89 -14.76 -11.87 -10.34
CA LYS A 89 -13.73 -12.57 -9.55
C LYS A 89 -12.31 -12.39 -10.10
N CYS A 90 -12.14 -11.89 -11.33
CA CYS A 90 -10.81 -11.59 -11.87
C CYS A 90 -10.33 -10.17 -11.52
N GLN A 91 -11.19 -9.31 -10.97
CA GLN A 91 -10.85 -7.93 -10.65
C GLN A 91 -10.83 -7.68 -9.14
N LEU A 92 -9.79 -7.00 -8.67
CA LEU A 92 -9.70 -6.53 -7.30
C LEU A 92 -10.81 -5.51 -7.01
N SER A 93 -11.42 -5.60 -5.81
CA SER A 93 -12.45 -4.63 -5.41
C SER A 93 -11.87 -3.31 -4.91
N GLY A 94 -10.55 -3.21 -4.77
CA GLY A 94 -9.90 -2.08 -4.13
C GLY A 94 -9.97 -2.13 -2.61
N ASN A 95 -10.46 -3.24 -2.04
CA ASN A 95 -10.53 -3.46 -0.62
C ASN A 95 -9.55 -4.57 -0.19
N ALA A 96 -8.97 -4.45 0.99
CA ALA A 96 -8.15 -5.49 1.60
C ALA A 96 -8.37 -5.54 3.11
N GLY A 97 -8.18 -6.72 3.71
CA GLY A 97 -8.08 -6.89 5.16
C GLY A 97 -6.66 -7.23 5.56
N ILE A 98 -6.14 -6.61 6.61
CA ILE A 98 -4.82 -6.94 7.18
C ILE A 98 -5.02 -7.31 8.64
N THR A 99 -4.42 -8.41 9.06
CA THR A 99 -4.45 -8.85 10.46
C THR A 99 -3.05 -8.72 11.07
N PHE A 100 -2.94 -7.97 12.16
CA PHE A 100 -1.75 -7.79 12.97
C PHE A 100 -1.67 -8.83 14.10
N GLU A 101 -0.47 -8.97 14.66
CA GLU A 101 -0.26 -9.74 15.88
C GLU A 101 -0.77 -9.00 17.12
N GLU A 102 -0.61 -7.67 17.13
CA GLU A 102 -0.86 -6.81 18.29
C GLU A 102 -1.93 -5.74 17.97
N GLU A 103 -2.80 -5.45 18.95
CA GLU A 103 -3.86 -4.43 18.82
C GLU A 103 -3.27 -3.01 18.67
N GLU A 104 -2.16 -2.71 19.36
CA GLU A 104 -1.49 -1.41 19.25
C GLU A 104 -1.07 -1.08 17.80
N SER A 105 -0.69 -2.10 17.03
CA SER A 105 -0.37 -1.96 15.61
C SER A 105 -1.57 -1.52 14.78
N VAL A 106 -2.78 -1.94 15.15
CA VAL A 106 -4.03 -1.52 14.51
C VAL A 106 -4.28 -0.03 14.76
N ILE A 107 -4.13 0.41 16.01
CA ILE A 107 -4.35 1.81 16.42
C ILE A 107 -3.37 2.73 15.67
N GLU A 108 -2.09 2.36 15.63
CA GLU A 108 -1.06 3.14 14.93
C GLU A 108 -1.29 3.15 13.41
N ALA A 109 -1.73 2.03 12.81
CA ALA A 109 -2.07 1.97 11.39
C ALA A 109 -3.20 2.95 11.05
N ILE A 110 -4.26 2.96 11.85
CA ILE A 110 -5.40 3.86 11.67
C ILE A 110 -4.95 5.30 11.85
N LYS A 111 -4.24 5.62 12.93
CA LYS A 111 -3.74 6.98 13.20
C LYS A 111 -2.83 7.50 12.08
N LYS A 112 -2.04 6.64 11.46
CA LYS A 112 -1.09 7.00 10.41
C LYS A 112 -1.76 7.19 9.03
N TYR A 113 -2.73 6.36 8.68
CA TYR A 113 -3.28 6.30 7.32
C TYR A 113 -4.73 6.76 7.17
N ASN A 114 -5.51 6.85 8.24
CA ASN A 114 -6.86 7.42 8.22
C ASN A 114 -6.76 8.95 8.34
N ARG A 115 -6.60 9.64 7.21
CA ARG A 115 -6.53 11.11 7.10
C ARG A 115 -7.48 11.65 6.04
#